data_AF-A0A819PEE6-F1
#
_entry.id   AF-A0A819PEE6-F1
#
_cell.length_a   1.000
_cell.length_b   1.000
_cell.length_c   1.000
_cell.angle_alpha   90.00
_cell.angle_beta   90.00
_cell.angle_gamma   90.00
#
_symmetry.space_group_name_H-M   'P 1'
#
loop_
_entity.id
_entity.type
_entity.pdbx_description
1 polymer ?
#
loop_
_entity_poly.entity_id
_entity_poly.type
_entity_poly.pdbx_seq_one_letter_code
_entity_poly.pdbx_strand_id
1 'polypeptide(L)'
;MMMTTTGNKSIALMLTTTTTTTEQSIIIAATTTEPSTTKTTELSTTTTESSTTTTTKEPLSAGEPEPTIISTSTTTLATTSTSTTTAPAVVYSNRNYSFWPMENNALDIISGLDGIGVNSPTYVTPGITGTGYALKLIRDRQQYINIPTYKSFVSTSFTVEMWIYPTILQDGHAFGLFSQYEVATKDYLLHMLIQGFQLSIDFWDDAVTGATALSTNTWHHVAFVYDYPSKTQTVYLNGYQDGSHSPAGPYLGMTGSINIGTILHESSNSYYDGLIDQVSLTMAAKSAGDILNDATLASWHSFDCDITYDSGPNKLQGKAVDVTPALGKVNQGLEFSKSSSYYQIPGYVLLGVASYSFSMSLWVQRTKPGGGTLVEYVDQAGTEGWCTTPLGFSSSGNIVANAYIPDNYVTGPVVPVDTWTHIAITYSQTHGLTLYVNGVSVGNTGAQTNNVPGTAVTLILGNALNSGYCGPQSISRGPFSGYLDEFRVYSRELSAVEVSVLAKGYTCTDGIMNDDETDIDCGGSCSKCTVGQKCTLTNDCANVQCINDICAIPTCTDGIKNQDETDLDCGGSTCTKRCSSEQACLSNTDCTTDNCDTTAKKCR
;
A
#
# COMPACT_ATOMS: atom_id res chain seq x y z
N MET A 1 -39.03 -65.91 17.59
CA MET A 1 -38.20 -66.21 18.77
C MET A 1 -37.47 -64.93 19.16
N MET A 2 -37.40 -64.65 20.46
CA MET A 2 -37.29 -63.34 21.13
C MET A 2 -36.16 -62.37 20.71
N MET A 3 -36.48 -61.06 20.82
CA MET A 3 -35.72 -59.90 21.37
C MET A 3 -34.33 -59.57 20.77
N THR A 4 -33.87 -58.33 20.56
CA THR A 4 -34.14 -57.01 21.16
C THR A 4 -33.88 -55.86 20.16
N THR A 5 -34.64 -54.78 20.38
CA THR A 5 -34.56 -53.34 20.01
C THR A 5 -33.15 -52.75 19.82
N THR A 6 -32.90 -51.69 19.04
CA THR A 6 -33.54 -50.34 19.03
C THR A 6 -33.34 -49.63 17.69
N GLY A 7 -34.38 -48.92 17.22
CA GLY A 7 -34.36 -48.14 15.99
C GLY A 7 -34.02 -46.66 16.19
N ASN A 8 -33.44 -46.05 15.16
CA ASN A 8 -33.39 -44.61 14.96
C ASN A 8 -34.39 -44.24 13.85
N LYS A 9 -35.31 -43.34 14.18
CA LYS A 9 -36.37 -42.86 13.28
C LYS A 9 -35.83 -41.77 12.35
N SER A 10 -36.03 -41.97 11.06
CA SER A 10 -35.96 -40.93 10.03
C SER A 10 -37.06 -39.89 10.25
N ILE A 11 -36.73 -38.61 10.10
CA ILE A 11 -37.70 -37.53 9.92
C ILE A 11 -37.57 -37.06 8.46
N ALA A 12 -38.65 -37.24 7.71
CA ALA A 12 -38.82 -36.74 6.36
C ALA A 12 -39.19 -35.24 6.41
N LEU A 13 -38.54 -34.42 5.59
CA LEU A 13 -38.90 -33.02 5.38
C LEU A 13 -39.66 -32.91 4.05
N MET A 14 -40.97 -32.70 4.11
CA MET A 14 -41.77 -32.26 2.96
C MET A 14 -41.57 -30.76 2.76
N LEU A 15 -41.14 -30.35 1.56
CA LEU A 15 -41.25 -28.96 1.11
C LEU A 15 -42.66 -28.72 0.56
N THR A 16 -43.33 -27.71 1.10
CA THR A 16 -44.45 -27.02 0.45
C THR A 16 -44.14 -25.54 0.40
N THR A 17 -44.09 -24.98 -0.80
CA THR A 17 -43.88 -23.56 -1.08
C THR A 17 -45.17 -22.77 -0.97
N THR A 18 -45.17 -21.67 -0.23
CA THR A 18 -45.95 -20.47 -0.55
C THR A 18 -45.34 -19.22 0.09
N THR A 19 -45.37 -18.16 -0.72
CA THR A 19 -44.87 -16.78 -0.57
C THR A 19 -45.49 -15.96 0.57
N THR A 20 -44.69 -15.16 1.30
CA THR A 20 -44.63 -13.66 1.26
C THR A 20 -43.99 -13.05 2.52
N THR A 21 -43.05 -12.13 2.29
CA THR A 21 -42.67 -10.93 3.09
C THR A 21 -42.56 -10.99 4.61
N THR A 22 -41.34 -10.97 5.16
CA THR A 22 -40.74 -9.94 6.06
C THR A 22 -39.51 -10.55 6.75
N GLU A 23 -38.34 -9.92 6.60
CA GLU A 23 -37.10 -10.33 7.28
C GLU A 23 -37.17 -9.93 8.76
N GLN A 24 -37.09 -10.92 9.65
CA GLN A 24 -36.64 -10.75 11.03
C GLN A 24 -35.43 -11.64 11.26
N SER A 25 -34.37 -11.02 11.75
CA SER A 25 -33.06 -11.59 12.04
C SER A 25 -33.16 -12.65 13.15
N ILE A 26 -32.67 -13.86 12.90
CA ILE A 26 -32.50 -14.92 13.90
C ILE A 26 -31.11 -14.78 14.53
N ILE A 27 -31.05 -14.39 15.79
CA ILE A 27 -29.84 -14.42 16.62
C ILE A 27 -29.71 -15.82 17.23
N ILE A 28 -28.63 -16.53 16.91
CA ILE A 28 -28.27 -17.81 17.57
C ILE A 28 -27.27 -17.47 18.68
N ALA A 29 -27.72 -17.52 19.94
CA ALA A 29 -26.87 -17.44 21.11
C ALA A 29 -26.52 -18.86 21.58
N ALA A 30 -25.22 -19.20 21.58
CA ALA A 30 -24.71 -20.42 22.18
C ALA A 30 -24.37 -20.16 23.66
N THR A 31 -25.13 -20.77 24.57
CA THR A 31 -24.84 -20.78 26.01
C THR A 31 -24.06 -22.04 26.38
N THR A 32 -22.84 -21.87 26.89
CA THR A 32 -22.14 -22.91 27.66
C THR A 32 -22.36 -22.65 29.16
N THR A 33 -22.69 -23.71 29.89
CA THR A 33 -22.96 -23.72 31.33
C THR A 33 -21.83 -24.45 32.03
N GLU A 34 -21.33 -23.91 33.15
CA GLU A 34 -20.92 -24.63 34.38
C GLU A 34 -20.32 -23.68 35.46
N PRO A 35 -20.15 -24.06 36.75
CA PRO A 35 -21.13 -23.69 37.78
C PRO A 35 -20.59 -22.87 38.97
N SER A 36 -21.52 -22.16 39.62
CA SER A 36 -21.66 -21.87 41.06
C SER A 36 -20.41 -21.90 41.97
N THR A 37 -20.09 -20.75 42.58
CA THR A 37 -20.06 -20.65 44.06
C THR A 37 -20.53 -19.28 44.54
N THR A 38 -21.35 -19.34 45.58
CA THR A 38 -22.10 -18.26 46.23
C THR A 38 -21.22 -17.46 47.19
N LYS A 39 -21.35 -16.13 47.19
CA LYS A 39 -21.43 -15.37 48.45
C LYS A 39 -22.15 -14.04 48.27
N THR A 40 -23.25 -13.96 48.99
CA THR A 40 -24.16 -12.85 49.28
C THR A 40 -23.45 -11.65 49.90
N THR A 41 -23.75 -10.43 49.44
CA THR A 41 -24.27 -9.33 50.31
C THR A 41 -24.93 -8.22 49.48
N GLU A 42 -26.22 -7.99 49.78
CA GLU A 42 -26.98 -6.72 49.88
C GLU A 42 -26.16 -5.40 49.82
N LEU A 43 -26.65 -4.21 49.43
CA LEU A 43 -27.94 -3.61 49.04
C LEU A 43 -27.64 -2.12 48.73
N SER A 44 -28.55 -1.46 48.01
CA SER A 44 -28.86 0.00 48.01
C SER A 44 -28.03 1.00 47.17
N THR A 45 -28.70 1.49 46.11
CA THR A 45 -29.05 2.90 45.77
C THR A 45 -28.48 4.00 46.71
N THR A 46 -28.06 5.21 46.29
CA THR A 46 -28.84 6.27 45.61
C THR A 46 -27.94 7.51 45.34
N THR A 47 -28.15 8.20 44.20
CA THR A 47 -28.16 9.68 43.93
C THR A 47 -27.04 10.68 44.33
N THR A 48 -26.58 11.42 43.29
CA THR A 48 -26.25 12.88 43.15
C THR A 48 -25.45 13.64 44.21
N GLU A 49 -24.38 14.35 43.79
CA GLU A 49 -24.42 15.82 43.56
C GLU A 49 -23.09 16.39 43.01
N SER A 50 -23.23 17.57 42.41
CA SER A 50 -22.26 18.47 41.79
C SER A 50 -21.44 19.26 42.82
N SER A 51 -20.20 19.65 42.47
CA SER A 51 -19.61 20.88 43.02
C SER A 51 -18.57 21.49 42.08
N THR A 52 -18.87 22.70 41.64
CA THR A 52 -17.98 23.72 41.08
C THR A 52 -17.11 24.35 42.18
N THR A 53 -15.87 24.74 41.85
CA THR A 53 -15.14 25.80 42.57
C THR A 53 -14.27 26.60 41.62
N THR A 54 -14.55 27.89 41.59
CA THR A 54 -13.80 28.97 40.93
C THR A 54 -12.91 29.64 41.98
N THR A 55 -11.69 30.05 41.63
CA THR A 55 -10.97 31.12 42.34
C THR A 55 -10.15 31.96 41.38
N THR A 56 -10.30 33.27 41.51
CA THR A 56 -9.67 34.34 40.73
C THR A 56 -8.56 35.05 41.54
N LYS A 57 -7.65 35.70 40.80
CA LYS A 57 -7.07 37.07 41.01
C LYS A 57 -5.52 37.20 41.18
N GLU A 58 -4.82 37.45 40.05
CA GLU A 58 -4.04 38.67 39.62
C GLU A 58 -2.97 39.37 40.53
N PRO A 59 -2.10 40.31 40.03
CA PRO A 59 -0.85 40.18 39.23
C PRO A 59 0.41 40.87 39.89
N LEU A 60 1.60 40.81 39.25
CA LEU A 60 2.75 41.72 39.51
C LEU A 60 3.74 41.80 38.33
N SER A 61 4.56 42.87 38.32
CA SER A 61 5.09 43.64 37.17
C SER A 61 6.64 43.69 37.04
N ALA A 62 7.13 43.76 35.79
CA ALA A 62 8.27 44.50 35.16
C ALA A 62 9.78 44.35 35.54
N GLY A 63 10.60 44.30 34.46
CA GLY A 63 11.99 44.84 34.28
C GLY A 63 13.16 43.86 34.52
N GLU A 64 14.27 43.74 33.78
CA GLU A 64 14.90 44.35 32.57
C GLU A 64 16.17 43.47 32.19
N PRO A 65 17.13 43.81 31.27
CA PRO A 65 17.44 42.98 30.08
C PRO A 65 18.90 42.45 29.91
N GLU A 66 19.08 41.58 28.89
CA GLU A 66 20.23 41.21 28.01
C GLU A 66 21.71 41.11 28.50
N PRO A 67 22.53 40.26 27.83
CA PRO A 67 23.43 40.85 26.85
C PRO A 67 23.56 40.11 25.51
N THR A 68 23.63 40.93 24.47
CA THR A 68 24.03 40.69 23.09
C THR A 68 25.48 40.17 23.00
N ILE A 69 25.76 39.15 22.16
CA ILE A 69 27.11 38.84 21.68
C ILE A 69 27.17 39.04 20.16
N ILE A 70 28.00 40.00 19.78
CA ILE A 70 28.45 40.30 18.41
C ILE A 70 29.54 39.30 18.05
N SER A 71 29.44 38.62 16.90
CA SER A 71 30.60 38.02 16.25
C SER A 71 30.55 38.25 14.74
N THR A 72 31.69 38.74 14.26
CA THR A 72 32.02 39.32 12.97
C THR A 72 31.98 38.34 11.80
N SER A 73 31.39 38.77 10.68
CA SER A 73 31.49 38.13 9.37
C SER A 73 32.83 38.45 8.71
N THR A 74 33.71 37.46 8.55
CA THR A 74 34.87 37.52 7.66
C THR A 74 34.57 36.83 6.35
N THR A 75 34.57 37.60 5.27
CA THR A 75 34.46 37.16 3.88
C THR A 75 35.76 36.50 3.42
N THR A 76 35.70 35.21 3.07
CA THR A 76 36.73 34.54 2.27
C THR A 76 36.14 34.14 0.93
N LEU A 77 36.70 34.69 -0.16
CA LEU A 77 36.41 34.25 -1.52
C LEU A 77 36.79 32.78 -1.67
N ALA A 78 35.81 31.92 -1.97
CA ALA A 78 36.04 30.57 -2.45
C ALA A 78 35.74 30.52 -3.94
N THR A 79 36.76 30.10 -4.68
CA THR A 79 36.78 29.85 -6.12
C THR A 79 35.71 28.87 -6.57
N THR A 80 35.05 29.20 -7.67
CA THR A 80 34.08 28.37 -8.39
C THR A 80 34.70 27.06 -8.87
N SER A 81 34.30 25.94 -8.29
CA SER A 81 34.40 24.61 -8.92
C SER A 81 32.98 24.16 -9.27
N THR A 82 32.68 24.09 -10.57
CA THR A 82 31.47 23.48 -11.09
C THR A 82 31.51 21.97 -10.85
N SER A 83 30.91 21.52 -9.74
CA SER A 83 30.54 20.12 -9.58
C SER A 83 29.15 19.92 -10.18
N THR A 84 29.08 19.17 -11.27
CA THR A 84 27.83 18.57 -11.74
C THR A 84 27.33 17.63 -10.65
N THR A 85 26.39 18.07 -9.84
CA THR A 85 25.66 17.22 -8.90
C THR A 85 24.67 16.39 -9.71
N THR A 86 25.09 15.21 -10.15
CA THR A 86 24.15 14.11 -10.33
C THR A 86 23.43 13.90 -9.01
N ALA A 87 22.10 13.95 -9.03
CA ALA A 87 21.25 13.64 -7.89
C ALA A 87 21.74 12.32 -7.26
N PRO A 88 21.77 12.21 -5.91
CA PRO A 88 22.04 10.92 -5.29
C PRO A 88 20.99 9.93 -5.80
N ALA A 89 21.44 8.83 -6.39
CA ALA A 89 20.57 7.72 -6.72
C ALA A 89 19.90 7.26 -5.41
N VAL A 90 18.57 7.29 -5.38
CA VAL A 90 17.78 6.62 -4.34
C VAL A 90 18.15 5.14 -4.44
N VAL A 91 18.96 4.65 -3.50
CA VAL A 91 19.27 3.24 -3.38
C VAL A 91 18.06 2.58 -2.73
N TYR A 92 17.13 2.05 -3.53
CA TYR A 92 16.16 1.09 -3.02
C TYR A 92 16.96 -0.12 -2.54
N SER A 93 16.95 -0.37 -1.23
CA SER A 93 17.73 -1.45 -0.60
C SER A 93 17.21 -2.86 -0.93
N ASN A 94 16.09 -3.02 -1.63
CA ASN A 94 15.51 -4.33 -1.88
C ASN A 94 15.98 -4.96 -3.19
N ARG A 95 17.13 -5.66 -3.18
CA ARG A 95 17.52 -6.59 -4.27
C ARG A 95 16.53 -7.75 -4.49
N ASN A 96 15.53 -7.86 -3.61
CA ASN A 96 14.48 -8.87 -3.58
C ASN A 96 13.15 -8.40 -4.19
N TYR A 97 13.13 -7.23 -4.83
CA TYR A 97 11.93 -6.63 -5.44
C TYR A 97 12.19 -6.31 -6.92
N SER A 98 11.26 -6.69 -7.80
CA SER A 98 11.29 -6.43 -9.25
C SER A 98 10.00 -5.73 -9.67
N PHE A 99 10.10 -4.77 -10.59
CA PHE A 99 8.94 -3.97 -10.97
C PHE A 99 8.97 -3.59 -12.46
N TRP A 100 7.95 -4.04 -13.18
CA TRP A 100 7.72 -3.74 -14.59
C TRP A 100 6.49 -2.83 -14.73
N PRO A 101 6.70 -1.51 -14.87
CA PRO A 101 5.60 -0.56 -14.95
C PRO A 101 4.87 -0.59 -16.30
N MET A 102 5.35 -1.36 -17.28
CA MET A 102 4.76 -1.47 -18.63
C MET A 102 4.63 -0.14 -19.40
N GLU A 103 5.45 0.86 -19.04
CA GLU A 103 5.47 2.19 -19.64
C GLU A 103 6.16 2.21 -21.01
N ASN A 104 5.49 1.62 -21.99
CA ASN A 104 5.91 1.46 -23.39
C ASN A 104 7.15 0.56 -23.59
N ASN A 105 7.49 -0.24 -22.58
CA ASN A 105 8.55 -1.24 -22.62
C ASN A 105 8.31 -2.30 -21.52
N ALA A 106 9.11 -3.37 -21.54
CA ALA A 106 9.05 -4.45 -20.55
C ALA A 106 10.29 -4.45 -19.63
N LEU A 107 10.89 -3.28 -19.36
CA LEU A 107 12.07 -3.18 -18.50
C LEU A 107 11.67 -3.27 -17.02
N ASP A 108 12.53 -3.90 -16.24
CA ASP A 108 12.44 -3.89 -14.78
C ASP A 108 13.25 -2.71 -14.25
N ILE A 109 12.58 -1.72 -13.65
CA ILE A 109 13.24 -0.49 -13.22
C ILE A 109 13.95 -0.62 -11.86
N ILE A 110 13.96 -1.80 -11.25
CA ILE A 110 14.51 -2.03 -9.90
C ILE A 110 15.60 -3.10 -9.91
N SER A 111 15.29 -4.34 -10.32
CA SER A 111 16.24 -5.46 -10.19
C SER A 111 16.97 -5.82 -11.49
N GLY A 112 16.56 -5.23 -12.61
CA GLY A 112 17.13 -5.51 -13.93
C GLY A 112 16.71 -6.87 -14.53
N LEU A 113 15.62 -7.47 -14.03
CA LEU A 113 14.99 -8.63 -14.67
C LEU A 113 14.20 -8.21 -15.92
N ASP A 114 14.88 -7.63 -16.89
CA ASP A 114 14.25 -7.07 -18.08
C ASP A 114 13.53 -8.15 -18.91
N GLY A 115 12.31 -7.81 -19.32
CA GLY A 115 11.48 -8.63 -20.18
C GLY A 115 11.67 -8.32 -21.67
N ILE A 116 11.34 -9.31 -22.50
CA ILE A 116 11.35 -9.24 -23.96
C ILE A 116 9.96 -9.60 -24.47
N GLY A 117 9.39 -8.76 -25.33
CA GLY A 117 8.11 -9.03 -25.95
C GLY A 117 8.18 -10.15 -26.98
N VAL A 118 7.33 -11.17 -26.83
CA VAL A 118 7.20 -12.29 -27.76
C VAL A 118 5.96 -12.11 -28.63
N ASN A 119 6.11 -12.31 -29.95
CA ASN A 119 5.07 -12.06 -30.96
C ASN A 119 4.59 -10.59 -31.01
N SER A 120 5.51 -9.67 -30.72
CA SER A 120 5.32 -8.22 -30.87
C SER A 120 4.09 -7.67 -30.12
N PRO A 121 4.03 -7.81 -28.78
CA PRO A 121 2.99 -7.17 -27.99
C PRO A 121 3.07 -5.65 -28.16
N THR A 122 1.96 -4.97 -27.89
CA THR A 122 1.83 -3.52 -28.07
C THR A 122 1.56 -2.83 -26.74
N TYR A 123 1.82 -1.54 -26.64
CA TYR A 123 1.51 -0.74 -25.47
C TYR A 123 0.47 0.32 -25.83
N VAL A 124 -0.52 0.54 -24.96
CA VAL A 124 -1.65 1.45 -25.22
C VAL A 124 -1.88 2.41 -24.06
N THR A 125 -2.42 3.58 -24.37
CA THR A 125 -2.80 4.60 -23.39
C THR A 125 -4.34 4.73 -23.33
N PRO A 126 -4.92 5.05 -22.17
CA PRO A 126 -4.25 5.16 -20.86
C PRO A 126 -4.03 3.79 -20.20
N GLY A 127 -2.93 3.66 -19.45
CA GLY A 127 -2.76 2.62 -18.43
C GLY A 127 -3.61 2.88 -17.18
N ILE A 128 -3.41 2.09 -16.11
CA ILE A 128 -4.16 2.25 -14.85
C ILE A 128 -3.91 3.62 -14.20
N THR A 129 -2.73 4.19 -14.44
CA THR A 129 -2.30 5.52 -13.99
C THR A 129 -2.83 6.66 -14.85
N GLY A 130 -3.66 6.40 -15.87
CA GLY A 130 -4.36 7.44 -16.64
C GLY A 130 -3.51 8.31 -17.58
N THR A 131 -2.20 8.46 -17.33
CA THR A 131 -1.25 9.24 -18.13
C THR A 131 -0.10 8.42 -18.72
N GLY A 132 -0.03 7.13 -18.40
CA GLY A 132 0.96 6.17 -18.88
C GLY A 132 0.41 5.14 -19.89
N TYR A 133 1.23 4.13 -20.15
CA TYR A 133 0.92 3.01 -21.03
C TYR A 133 0.66 1.73 -20.23
N ALA A 134 -0.22 0.87 -20.74
CA ALA A 134 -0.32 -0.52 -20.32
C ALA A 134 0.09 -1.48 -21.45
N LEU A 135 0.62 -2.64 -21.07
CA LEU A 135 0.90 -3.74 -21.98
C LEU A 135 -0.40 -4.33 -22.51
N LYS A 136 -0.60 -4.31 -23.83
CA LYS A 136 -1.72 -4.95 -24.51
C LYS A 136 -1.30 -6.28 -25.11
N LEU A 137 -2.00 -7.34 -24.71
CA LEU A 137 -1.82 -8.71 -25.20
C LEU A 137 -3.07 -9.18 -25.94
N ILE A 138 -2.85 -9.87 -27.06
CA ILE A 138 -3.89 -10.49 -27.88
C ILE A 138 -3.67 -11.99 -27.87
N ARG A 139 -4.62 -12.74 -27.31
CA ARG A 139 -4.51 -14.20 -27.10
C ARG A 139 -4.28 -14.94 -28.41
N ASP A 140 -5.06 -14.62 -29.44
CA ASP A 140 -5.01 -15.34 -30.73
C ASP A 140 -3.71 -15.08 -31.50
N ARG A 141 -2.91 -14.09 -31.07
CA ARG A 141 -1.55 -13.82 -31.57
C ARG A 141 -0.46 -14.38 -30.66
N GLN A 142 -0.83 -15.09 -29.59
CA GLN A 142 0.08 -15.74 -28.65
C GLN A 142 1.12 -14.76 -28.09
N GLN A 143 0.67 -13.57 -27.71
CA GLN A 143 1.54 -12.48 -27.24
C GLN A 143 1.77 -12.57 -25.74
N TYR A 144 3.00 -12.31 -25.31
CA TYR A 144 3.40 -12.28 -23.90
C TYR A 144 4.75 -11.58 -23.73
N ILE A 145 5.17 -11.36 -22.48
CA ILE A 145 6.54 -10.95 -22.13
C ILE A 145 7.29 -12.15 -21.57
N ASN A 146 8.50 -12.40 -22.06
CA ASN A 146 9.43 -13.38 -21.52
C ASN A 146 10.54 -12.68 -20.76
N ILE A 147 10.80 -13.09 -19.53
CA ILE A 147 11.94 -12.66 -18.73
C ILE A 147 12.93 -13.84 -18.72
N PRO A 148 13.99 -13.77 -19.54
CA PRO A 148 14.87 -14.92 -19.79
C PRO A 148 15.79 -15.23 -18.61
N THR A 149 16.01 -14.25 -17.73
CA THR A 149 16.83 -14.41 -16.53
C THR A 149 16.07 -15.25 -15.51
N TYR A 150 16.67 -16.38 -15.12
CA TYR A 150 16.10 -17.24 -14.09
C TYR A 150 16.08 -16.55 -12.73
N LYS A 151 14.95 -16.68 -12.04
CA LYS A 151 14.74 -16.23 -10.65
C LYS A 151 14.23 -17.42 -9.86
N SER A 152 14.94 -17.82 -8.81
CA SER A 152 14.52 -18.91 -7.95
C SER A 152 13.42 -18.49 -6.98
N PHE A 153 12.37 -19.30 -6.90
CA PHE A 153 11.34 -19.24 -5.84
C PHE A 153 11.45 -20.42 -4.86
N VAL A 154 12.42 -21.32 -5.05
CA VAL A 154 12.56 -22.52 -4.22
C VAL A 154 12.85 -22.12 -2.78
N SER A 155 12.14 -22.74 -1.84
CA SER A 155 12.28 -22.51 -0.40
C SER A 155 12.14 -21.05 0.04
N THR A 156 11.36 -20.26 -0.71
CA THR A 156 11.24 -18.82 -0.49
C THR A 156 9.76 -18.42 -0.49
N SER A 157 9.37 -17.55 0.44
CA SER A 157 8.08 -16.87 0.38
C SER A 157 8.13 -15.80 -0.72
N PHE A 158 7.05 -15.60 -1.46
CA PHE A 158 7.03 -14.60 -2.51
C PHE A 158 5.62 -14.06 -2.76
N THR A 159 5.58 -12.89 -3.38
CA THR A 159 4.36 -12.22 -3.78
C THR A 159 4.48 -11.75 -5.22
N VAL A 160 3.51 -12.08 -6.05
CA VAL A 160 3.35 -11.54 -7.41
C VAL A 160 2.06 -10.74 -7.45
N GLU A 161 2.10 -9.51 -7.95
CA GLU A 161 0.90 -8.68 -8.11
C GLU A 161 0.96 -7.85 -9.39
N MET A 162 -0.22 -7.47 -9.88
CA MET A 162 -0.36 -6.68 -11.11
C MET A 162 -1.77 -6.10 -11.23
N TRP A 163 -1.89 -5.05 -12.03
CA TRP A 163 -3.18 -4.59 -12.54
C TRP A 163 -3.49 -5.27 -13.86
N ILE A 164 -4.71 -5.77 -14.01
CA ILE A 164 -5.20 -6.42 -15.22
C ILE A 164 -6.51 -5.80 -15.70
N TYR A 165 -6.68 -5.70 -17.02
CA TYR A 165 -7.93 -5.30 -17.66
C TYR A 165 -8.34 -6.37 -18.68
N PRO A 166 -9.12 -7.39 -18.28
CA PRO A 166 -9.51 -8.46 -19.19
C PRO A 166 -10.45 -7.94 -20.27
N THR A 167 -10.12 -8.12 -21.55
CA THR A 167 -11.01 -7.77 -22.67
C THR A 167 -11.89 -8.93 -23.10
N ILE A 168 -11.44 -10.16 -22.86
CA ILE A 168 -12.18 -11.38 -23.15
C ILE A 168 -12.01 -12.33 -21.97
N LEU A 169 -13.13 -12.86 -21.47
CA LEU A 169 -13.20 -14.02 -20.58
C LEU A 169 -14.29 -14.95 -21.12
N GLN A 170 -14.02 -16.25 -21.20
CA GLN A 170 -14.93 -17.26 -21.73
C GLN A 170 -14.88 -18.50 -20.85
N ASP A 171 -16.03 -19.15 -20.69
CA ASP A 171 -16.11 -20.40 -19.95
C ASP A 171 -15.32 -21.52 -20.65
N GLY A 172 -14.63 -22.35 -19.87
CA GLY A 172 -13.81 -23.46 -20.36
C GLY A 172 -12.41 -23.12 -20.90
N HIS A 173 -12.02 -21.84 -20.95
CA HIS A 173 -10.65 -21.43 -21.31
C HIS A 173 -9.89 -20.85 -20.11
N ALA A 174 -8.61 -21.22 -19.96
CA ALA A 174 -7.70 -20.59 -19.02
C ALA A 174 -6.95 -19.42 -19.69
N PHE A 175 -6.73 -18.34 -18.94
CA PHE A 175 -5.98 -17.16 -19.38
C PHE A 175 -4.78 -16.96 -18.45
N GLY A 176 -3.58 -17.20 -18.96
CA GLY A 176 -2.36 -17.15 -18.15
C GLY A 176 -1.87 -15.73 -17.88
N LEU A 177 -1.59 -15.41 -16.62
CA LEU A 177 -1.13 -14.08 -16.18
C LEU A 177 0.36 -14.08 -15.86
N PHE A 178 0.84 -15.08 -15.11
CA PHE A 178 2.24 -15.18 -14.70
C PHE A 178 2.63 -16.65 -14.60
N SER A 179 3.81 -17.02 -15.09
CA SER A 179 4.29 -18.38 -14.97
C SER A 179 5.80 -18.50 -14.86
N GLN A 180 6.25 -19.59 -14.25
CA GLN A 180 7.62 -20.09 -14.39
C GLN A 180 7.59 -21.61 -14.58
N TYR A 181 8.14 -22.08 -15.70
CA TYR A 181 8.07 -23.47 -16.14
C TYR A 181 9.47 -24.08 -16.29
N GLU A 182 9.70 -25.20 -15.59
CA GLU A 182 10.82 -26.10 -15.83
C GLU A 182 10.36 -27.38 -16.54
N VAL A 183 9.40 -28.10 -15.95
CA VAL A 183 8.92 -29.39 -16.42
C VAL A 183 7.48 -29.63 -15.96
N ALA A 184 6.70 -30.40 -16.72
CA ALA A 184 5.32 -30.77 -16.42
C ALA A 184 5.24 -31.82 -15.29
N THR A 185 5.68 -31.45 -14.09
CA THR A 185 5.64 -32.28 -12.87
C THR A 185 5.06 -31.45 -11.73
N LYS A 186 4.32 -32.11 -10.83
CA LYS A 186 3.81 -31.50 -9.58
C LYS A 186 4.93 -30.74 -8.87
N ASP A 187 4.63 -29.51 -8.48
CA ASP A 187 5.47 -28.55 -7.78
C ASP A 187 6.55 -27.83 -8.64
N TYR A 188 6.69 -28.14 -9.93
CA TYR A 188 7.72 -27.56 -10.82
C TYR A 188 7.22 -26.47 -11.77
N LEU A 189 5.94 -26.10 -11.66
CA LEU A 189 5.32 -25.16 -12.58
C LEU A 189 4.41 -24.20 -11.82
N LEU A 190 4.82 -22.94 -11.78
CA LEU A 190 4.06 -21.85 -11.19
C LEU A 190 3.03 -21.35 -12.20
N HIS A 191 1.75 -21.42 -11.84
CA HIS A 191 0.64 -21.00 -12.70
C HIS A 191 -0.21 -19.94 -12.04
N MET A 192 -0.14 -18.68 -12.44
CA MET A 192 -1.17 -17.69 -12.12
C MET A 192 -2.06 -17.49 -13.35
N LEU A 193 -3.36 -17.75 -13.22
CA LEU A 193 -4.28 -17.74 -14.35
C LEU A 193 -5.71 -17.37 -13.95
N ILE A 194 -6.52 -17.02 -14.94
CA ILE A 194 -7.98 -16.89 -14.80
C ILE A 194 -8.62 -18.12 -15.43
N GLN A 195 -9.46 -18.83 -14.68
CA GLN A 195 -10.21 -19.99 -15.16
C GLN A 195 -11.60 -19.98 -14.57
N GLY A 196 -12.62 -20.24 -15.39
CA GLY A 196 -14.01 -20.19 -14.93
C GLY A 196 -14.39 -18.80 -14.37
N PHE A 197 -13.81 -17.74 -14.95
CA PHE A 197 -13.91 -16.35 -14.48
C PHE A 197 -13.26 -16.05 -13.13
N GLN A 198 -12.62 -17.01 -12.46
CA GLN A 198 -12.00 -16.81 -11.15
C GLN A 198 -10.48 -16.79 -11.28
N LEU A 199 -9.83 -16.04 -10.38
CA LEU A 199 -8.38 -16.08 -10.25
C LEU A 199 -7.98 -17.42 -9.63
N SER A 200 -7.00 -18.09 -10.22
CA SER A 200 -6.47 -19.35 -9.70
C SER A 200 -4.97 -19.33 -9.72
N ILE A 201 -4.38 -20.01 -8.75
CA ILE A 201 -2.97 -20.32 -8.78
C ILE A 201 -2.69 -21.75 -8.35
N ASP A 202 -1.70 -22.38 -8.96
CA ASP A 202 -1.23 -23.69 -8.58
C ASP A 202 0.27 -23.85 -8.86
N PHE A 203 0.89 -24.82 -8.18
CA PHE A 203 2.23 -25.30 -8.51
C PHE A 203 2.19 -26.60 -9.35
N TRP A 204 1.10 -26.84 -10.09
CA TRP A 204 0.69 -28.11 -10.70
C TRP A 204 0.08 -29.12 -9.71
N ASP A 205 -1.21 -29.45 -9.89
CA ASP A 205 -2.00 -30.40 -9.06
C ASP A 205 -2.06 -30.00 -7.56
N ASP A 206 -2.09 -28.69 -7.32
CA ASP A 206 -2.22 -28.09 -6.00
C ASP A 206 -2.75 -26.65 -6.10
N ALA A 207 -4.00 -26.53 -6.55
CA ALA A 207 -4.60 -25.26 -6.90
C ALA A 207 -5.39 -24.62 -5.76
N VAL A 208 -5.27 -23.30 -5.64
CA VAL A 208 -6.21 -22.44 -4.95
C VAL A 208 -6.91 -21.54 -5.96
N THR A 209 -8.24 -21.55 -5.92
CA THR A 209 -9.10 -20.72 -6.76
C THR A 209 -9.87 -19.75 -5.87
N GLY A 210 -9.92 -18.49 -6.30
CA GLY A 210 -10.68 -17.44 -5.64
C GLY A 210 -12.19 -17.64 -5.76
N ALA A 211 -12.95 -17.06 -4.83
CA ALA A 211 -14.40 -17.17 -4.83
C ALA A 211 -15.07 -16.23 -5.85
N THR A 212 -14.44 -15.11 -6.18
CA THR A 212 -15.09 -14.01 -6.90
C THR A 212 -14.83 -14.11 -8.41
N ALA A 213 -15.90 -13.97 -9.21
CA ALA A 213 -15.79 -13.91 -10.66
C ALA A 213 -15.33 -12.51 -11.12
N LEU A 214 -14.32 -12.46 -11.98
CA LEU A 214 -13.81 -11.25 -12.62
C LEU A 214 -14.75 -10.81 -13.75
N SER A 215 -14.96 -9.50 -13.84
CA SER A 215 -15.62 -8.84 -14.97
C SER A 215 -14.61 -8.43 -16.04
N THR A 216 -15.04 -8.46 -17.31
CA THR A 216 -14.28 -7.85 -18.41
C THR A 216 -14.49 -6.33 -18.44
N ASN A 217 -13.58 -5.65 -19.13
CA ASN A 217 -13.64 -4.20 -19.38
C ASN A 217 -13.61 -3.34 -18.11
N THR A 218 -12.93 -3.85 -17.08
CA THR A 218 -12.69 -3.16 -15.81
C THR A 218 -11.31 -3.53 -15.31
N TRP A 219 -10.61 -2.58 -14.71
CA TRP A 219 -9.35 -2.85 -14.04
C TRP A 219 -9.58 -3.65 -12.74
N HIS A 220 -8.76 -4.68 -12.55
CA HIS A 220 -8.68 -5.44 -11.31
C HIS A 220 -7.23 -5.47 -10.85
N HIS A 221 -7.00 -5.29 -9.56
CA HIS A 221 -5.72 -5.63 -8.95
C HIS A 221 -5.76 -7.10 -8.55
N VAL A 222 -4.79 -7.88 -8.99
CA VAL A 222 -4.68 -9.30 -8.63
C VAL A 222 -3.34 -9.54 -7.95
N ALA A 223 -3.35 -10.32 -6.88
CA ALA A 223 -2.12 -10.72 -6.22
C ALA A 223 -2.16 -12.18 -5.79
N PHE A 224 -0.98 -12.77 -5.79
CA PHE A 224 -0.70 -14.08 -5.23
C PHE A 224 0.36 -13.93 -4.15
N VAL A 225 0.10 -14.50 -2.98
CA VAL A 225 1.07 -14.61 -1.89
C VAL A 225 1.30 -16.08 -1.59
N TYR A 226 2.57 -16.49 -1.63
CA TYR A 226 3.04 -17.76 -1.10
C TYR A 226 3.85 -17.54 0.16
N ASP A 227 3.41 -18.11 1.28
CA ASP A 227 4.18 -18.15 2.52
C ASP A 227 4.80 -19.53 2.72
N TYR A 228 6.11 -19.65 2.48
CA TYR A 228 6.84 -20.93 2.50
C TYR A 228 6.87 -21.62 3.87
N PRO A 229 7.18 -20.93 5.00
CA PRO A 229 7.15 -21.53 6.33
C PRO A 229 5.81 -22.20 6.68
N SER A 230 4.68 -21.53 6.39
CA SER A 230 3.34 -22.07 6.66
C SER A 230 2.78 -22.91 5.51
N LYS A 231 3.45 -22.90 4.35
CA LYS A 231 3.00 -23.49 3.09
C LYS A 231 1.59 -23.02 2.72
N THR A 232 1.37 -21.72 2.80
CA THR A 232 0.06 -21.13 2.50
C THR A 232 0.10 -20.42 1.16
N GLN A 233 -0.78 -20.81 0.25
CA GLN A 233 -1.06 -20.07 -0.97
C GLN A 233 -2.31 -19.22 -0.76
N THR A 234 -2.26 -17.95 -1.13
CA THR A 234 -3.40 -17.04 -0.99
C THR A 234 -3.55 -16.20 -2.25
N VAL A 235 -4.76 -16.17 -2.79
CA VAL A 235 -5.13 -15.30 -3.91
C VAL A 235 -5.91 -14.10 -3.39
N TYR A 236 -5.56 -12.93 -3.90
CA TYR A 236 -6.20 -11.67 -3.57
C TYR A 236 -6.77 -11.03 -4.83
N LEU A 237 -7.97 -10.48 -4.70
CA LEU A 237 -8.65 -9.71 -5.74
C LEU A 237 -9.01 -8.34 -5.16
N ASN A 238 -8.57 -7.27 -5.84
CA ASN A 238 -8.80 -5.88 -5.48
C ASN A 238 -8.41 -5.54 -4.03
N GLY A 239 -7.31 -6.15 -3.56
CA GLY A 239 -6.76 -5.93 -2.23
C GLY A 239 -7.30 -6.85 -1.13
N TYR A 240 -8.35 -7.62 -1.40
CA TYR A 240 -8.98 -8.51 -0.43
C TYR A 240 -8.64 -9.96 -0.73
N GLN A 241 -8.44 -10.76 0.33
CA GLN A 241 -8.24 -12.19 0.20
C GLN A 241 -9.50 -12.83 -0.41
N ASP A 242 -9.33 -13.49 -1.55
CA ASP A 242 -10.43 -14.12 -2.31
C ASP A 242 -10.40 -15.65 -2.20
N GLY A 243 -9.25 -16.24 -1.84
CA GLY A 243 -9.09 -17.68 -1.63
C GLY A 243 -7.77 -17.99 -0.93
N SER A 244 -7.71 -19.10 -0.20
CA SER A 244 -6.49 -19.58 0.45
C SER A 244 -6.47 -21.10 0.55
N HIS A 245 -5.28 -21.68 0.48
CA HIS A 245 -5.04 -23.11 0.63
C HIS A 245 -3.80 -23.37 1.49
N SER A 246 -3.95 -24.27 2.48
CA SER A 246 -2.88 -24.74 3.34
C SER A 246 -3.18 -26.16 3.85
N PRO A 247 -2.18 -27.06 3.91
CA PRO A 247 -0.82 -26.88 3.41
C PRO A 247 -0.74 -27.12 1.89
N ALA A 248 -0.07 -26.21 1.18
CA ALA A 248 0.34 -26.38 -0.20
C ALA A 248 1.71 -27.09 -0.32
N GLY A 249 2.03 -27.62 -1.50
CA GLY A 249 3.38 -28.02 -1.88
C GLY A 249 4.35 -26.83 -1.93
N PRO A 250 5.66 -27.06 -1.79
CA PRO A 250 6.67 -26.05 -2.09
C PRO A 250 6.82 -25.88 -3.61
N TYR A 251 7.18 -24.70 -4.09
CA TYR A 251 7.69 -24.59 -5.45
C TYR A 251 9.10 -25.21 -5.54
N LEU A 252 9.32 -26.10 -6.50
CA LEU A 252 10.55 -26.88 -6.69
C LEU A 252 11.30 -26.56 -7.99
N GLY A 253 10.78 -25.67 -8.84
CA GLY A 253 11.42 -25.27 -10.09
C GLY A 253 12.78 -24.60 -9.88
N MET A 254 13.83 -25.22 -10.40
CA MET A 254 15.23 -24.79 -10.31
C MET A 254 15.72 -24.12 -11.60
N THR A 255 14.95 -24.19 -12.68
CA THR A 255 15.26 -23.56 -13.96
C THR A 255 13.99 -22.96 -14.61
N GLY A 256 14.16 -22.32 -15.76
CA GLY A 256 13.05 -21.75 -16.54
C GLY A 256 13.08 -20.23 -16.63
N SER A 257 12.22 -19.71 -17.49
CA SER A 257 12.00 -18.26 -17.63
C SER A 257 10.68 -17.88 -16.99
N ILE A 258 10.61 -16.64 -16.49
CA ILE A 258 9.34 -16.05 -16.08
C ILE A 258 8.60 -15.58 -17.33
N ASN A 259 7.29 -15.77 -17.36
CA ASN A 259 6.43 -15.25 -18.42
C ASN A 259 5.30 -14.42 -17.83
N ILE A 260 5.04 -13.25 -18.41
CA ILE A 260 3.90 -12.39 -18.08
C ILE A 260 2.91 -12.43 -19.25
N GLY A 261 1.66 -12.75 -18.97
CA GLY A 261 0.58 -12.85 -19.94
C GLY A 261 0.44 -14.21 -20.63
N THR A 262 1.11 -15.24 -20.12
CA THR A 262 0.90 -16.61 -20.59
C THR A 262 1.27 -17.64 -19.53
N ILE A 263 0.66 -18.83 -19.64
CA ILE A 263 1.20 -20.08 -19.13
C ILE A 263 1.76 -20.85 -20.32
N LEU A 264 3.07 -21.13 -20.29
CA LEU A 264 3.71 -22.04 -21.24
C LEU A 264 3.74 -23.45 -20.66
N HIS A 265 3.27 -24.42 -21.43
CA HIS A 265 3.24 -25.84 -21.07
C HIS A 265 3.51 -26.68 -22.33
N GLU A 266 4.13 -27.85 -22.17
CA GLU A 266 4.56 -28.70 -23.28
C GLU A 266 3.44 -29.09 -24.27
N SER A 267 2.20 -29.18 -23.79
CA SER A 267 1.06 -29.62 -24.61
C SER A 267 -0.11 -28.63 -24.71
N SER A 268 -0.09 -27.52 -23.97
CA SER A 268 -1.25 -26.62 -23.87
C SER A 268 -0.90 -25.24 -23.30
N ASN A 269 -0.59 -24.28 -24.16
CA ASN A 269 -0.36 -22.91 -23.74
C ASN A 269 -1.68 -22.17 -23.48
N SER A 270 -1.67 -21.31 -22.47
CA SER A 270 -2.78 -20.38 -22.17
C SER A 270 -2.27 -18.96 -22.31
N TYR A 271 -2.92 -18.13 -23.10
CA TYR A 271 -2.50 -16.73 -23.34
C TYR A 271 -3.56 -15.77 -22.80
N TYR A 272 -3.11 -14.65 -22.26
CA TYR A 272 -4.01 -13.59 -21.80
C TYR A 272 -4.56 -12.75 -22.97
N ASP A 273 -5.75 -12.17 -22.77
CA ASP A 273 -6.35 -11.20 -23.68
C ASP A 273 -6.81 -9.98 -22.88
N GLY A 274 -6.10 -8.87 -23.02
CA GLY A 274 -6.37 -7.68 -22.23
C GLY A 274 -5.16 -6.79 -22.04
N LEU A 275 -5.26 -5.91 -21.05
CA LEU A 275 -4.17 -5.05 -20.61
C LEU A 275 -3.56 -5.58 -19.30
N ILE A 276 -2.26 -5.40 -19.13
CA ILE A 276 -1.51 -5.64 -17.90
C ILE A 276 -0.68 -4.39 -17.60
N ASP A 277 -0.63 -3.99 -16.34
CA ASP A 277 0.07 -2.81 -15.88
C ASP A 277 0.66 -3.02 -14.47
N GLN A 278 1.70 -2.26 -14.11
CA GLN A 278 2.33 -2.24 -12.78
C GLN A 278 2.61 -3.64 -12.20
N VAL A 279 3.34 -4.50 -12.92
CA VAL A 279 3.67 -5.85 -12.45
C VAL A 279 4.78 -5.78 -11.40
N SER A 280 4.54 -6.39 -10.25
CA SER A 280 5.47 -6.43 -9.11
C SER A 280 5.77 -7.88 -8.72
N LEU A 281 7.03 -8.13 -8.37
CA LEU A 281 7.48 -9.38 -7.76
C LEU A 281 8.31 -9.06 -6.51
N THR A 282 7.87 -9.57 -5.37
CA THR A 282 8.57 -9.46 -4.08
C THR A 282 8.97 -10.84 -3.58
N MET A 283 10.23 -11.04 -3.18
CA MET A 283 10.70 -12.30 -2.57
C MET A 283 10.39 -12.39 -1.07
N ALA A 284 9.15 -12.02 -0.71
CA ALA A 284 8.59 -12.16 0.62
C ALA A 284 7.07 -12.36 0.53
N ALA A 285 6.49 -12.98 1.57
CA ALA A 285 5.03 -13.01 1.72
C ALA A 285 4.56 -11.66 2.28
N LYS A 286 3.81 -10.91 1.46
CA LYS A 286 3.19 -9.65 1.88
C LYS A 286 1.99 -9.91 2.78
N SER A 287 1.76 -9.03 3.74
CA SER A 287 0.59 -9.11 4.60
C SER A 287 -0.68 -8.74 3.83
N ALA A 288 -1.86 -9.13 4.33
CA ALA A 288 -3.12 -8.69 3.75
C ALA A 288 -3.27 -7.16 3.75
N GLY A 289 -2.68 -6.47 4.73
CA GLY A 289 -2.64 -5.01 4.79
C GLY A 289 -1.81 -4.39 3.66
N ASP A 290 -0.63 -4.96 3.38
CA ASP A 290 0.24 -4.49 2.29
C ASP A 290 -0.43 -4.70 0.93
N ILE A 291 -1.06 -5.86 0.71
CA ILE A 291 -1.80 -6.13 -0.52
C ILE A 291 -3.00 -5.18 -0.68
N LEU A 292 -3.71 -4.90 0.41
CA LEU A 292 -4.81 -3.93 0.38
C LEU A 292 -4.29 -2.52 0.07
N ASN A 293 -3.16 -2.11 0.66
CA ASN A 293 -2.54 -0.83 0.37
C ASN A 293 -2.11 -0.73 -1.09
N ASP A 294 -1.44 -1.74 -1.64
CA ASP A 294 -0.96 -1.67 -3.02
C ASP A 294 -2.10 -1.68 -4.04
N ALA A 295 -3.19 -2.39 -3.74
CA ALA A 295 -4.38 -2.39 -4.56
C ALA A 295 -5.20 -1.09 -4.47
N THR A 296 -5.12 -0.35 -3.37
CA THR A 296 -6.10 0.71 -3.07
C THR A 296 -5.55 2.08 -2.73
N LEU A 297 -4.28 2.22 -2.37
CA LEU A 297 -3.61 3.52 -2.29
C LEU A 297 -3.28 3.97 -3.70
N ALA A 298 -4.11 4.85 -4.26
CA ALA A 298 -3.90 5.38 -5.59
C ALA A 298 -2.60 6.20 -5.65
N SER A 299 -2.39 7.09 -4.67
CA SER A 299 -1.18 7.90 -4.54
C SER A 299 -0.98 8.40 -3.12
N TRP A 300 0.28 8.68 -2.77
CA TRP A 300 0.68 9.37 -1.56
C TRP A 300 1.77 10.39 -1.88
N HIS A 301 1.41 11.67 -1.75
CA HIS A 301 2.35 12.77 -1.88
C HIS A 301 2.72 13.27 -0.48
N SER A 302 3.86 12.80 0.04
CA SER A 302 4.42 13.29 1.30
C SER A 302 5.03 14.69 1.16
N PHE A 303 5.42 15.07 -0.07
CA PHE A 303 6.14 16.31 -0.34
C PHE A 303 7.54 16.39 0.31
N ASP A 304 8.06 15.25 0.75
CA ASP A 304 9.40 15.13 1.32
C ASP A 304 10.46 15.02 0.23
N CYS A 305 11.47 15.89 0.31
CA CYS A 305 12.63 15.99 -0.58
C CYS A 305 12.30 16.33 -2.04
N ASP A 306 11.58 15.43 -2.73
CA ASP A 306 11.02 15.67 -4.06
C ASP A 306 9.52 15.92 -3.94
N ILE A 307 9.14 17.20 -4.01
CA ILE A 307 7.75 17.64 -3.91
C ILE A 307 6.84 17.11 -5.02
N THR A 308 7.39 16.59 -6.12
CA THR A 308 6.61 16.04 -7.23
C THR A 308 6.43 14.52 -7.12
N TYR A 309 7.13 13.87 -6.20
CA TYR A 309 7.17 12.42 -6.12
C TYR A 309 5.89 11.84 -5.50
N ASP A 310 5.39 10.76 -6.08
CA ASP A 310 4.40 9.87 -5.47
C ASP A 310 5.11 8.73 -4.73
N SER A 311 5.06 8.79 -3.39
CA SER A 311 5.56 7.78 -2.47
C SER A 311 4.70 6.51 -2.46
N GLY A 312 3.50 6.56 -3.04
CA GLY A 312 2.60 5.43 -3.19
C GLY A 312 3.05 4.40 -4.23
N PRO A 313 2.27 3.31 -4.40
CA PRO A 313 2.64 2.18 -5.25
C PRO A 313 2.53 2.48 -6.75
N ASN A 314 1.66 3.42 -7.16
CA ASN A 314 1.34 3.63 -8.59
C ASN A 314 2.19 4.70 -9.28
N LYS A 315 3.05 5.42 -8.55
CA LYS A 315 4.00 6.41 -9.08
C LYS A 315 3.34 7.51 -9.93
N LEU A 316 2.16 7.95 -9.51
CA LEU A 316 1.39 9.05 -10.11
C LEU A 316 2.04 10.41 -9.79
N GLN A 317 3.07 10.78 -10.55
CA GLN A 317 3.84 12.00 -10.29
C GLN A 317 3.00 13.27 -10.38
N GLY A 318 3.23 14.20 -9.47
CA GLY A 318 2.57 15.50 -9.43
C GLY A 318 3.34 16.61 -10.15
N LYS A 319 2.70 17.76 -10.27
CA LYS A 319 3.26 18.98 -10.87
C LYS A 319 3.00 20.17 -9.95
N ALA A 320 4.08 20.74 -9.43
CA ALA A 320 4.08 21.95 -8.62
C ALA A 320 4.08 23.21 -9.50
N VAL A 321 3.20 24.18 -9.20
CA VAL A 321 3.19 25.51 -9.82
C VAL A 321 3.09 26.56 -8.74
N ASP A 322 4.10 27.45 -8.66
CA ASP A 322 4.14 28.54 -7.70
C ASP A 322 3.98 28.12 -6.22
N VAL A 323 4.28 26.87 -5.88
CA VAL A 323 4.37 26.36 -4.52
C VAL A 323 5.82 26.26 -4.07
N THR A 324 6.06 26.32 -2.76
CA THR A 324 7.41 26.25 -2.19
C THR A 324 7.47 25.13 -1.15
N PRO A 325 8.53 24.29 -1.10
CA PRO A 325 8.74 23.39 0.02
C PRO A 325 8.85 24.17 1.35
N ALA A 326 8.21 23.69 2.40
CA ALA A 326 8.23 24.27 3.74
C ALA A 326 8.27 23.17 4.80
N LEU A 327 8.29 23.53 6.08
CA LEU A 327 8.12 22.53 7.15
C LEU A 327 6.69 21.99 7.12
N GLY A 328 6.57 20.66 7.04
CA GLY A 328 5.31 19.94 7.04
C GLY A 328 4.81 19.69 8.47
N LYS A 329 3.67 19.00 8.54
CA LYS A 329 3.24 18.32 9.77
C LYS A 329 4.20 17.16 10.09
N VAL A 330 4.60 16.42 9.06
CA VAL A 330 5.66 15.42 9.08
C VAL A 330 6.75 15.96 8.16
N ASN A 331 7.99 16.07 8.64
CA ASN A 331 9.13 16.50 7.83
C ASN A 331 8.89 17.78 7.00
N GLN A 332 8.75 17.66 5.67
CA GLN A 332 8.50 18.76 4.73
C GLN A 332 7.05 18.73 4.22
N GLY A 333 6.55 19.89 3.81
CA GLY A 333 5.24 20.04 3.19
C GLY A 333 5.27 21.09 2.07
N LEU A 334 4.11 21.41 1.52
CA LEU A 334 3.96 22.42 0.46
C LEU A 334 3.29 23.70 0.96
N GLU A 335 3.96 24.82 0.75
CA GLU A 335 3.40 26.17 0.95
C GLU A 335 2.72 26.70 -0.31
N PHE A 336 1.48 27.16 -0.13
CA PHE A 336 0.65 27.87 -1.11
C PHE A 336 0.52 29.33 -0.66
N SER A 337 1.36 30.22 -1.21
CA SER A 337 1.44 31.62 -0.78
C SER A 337 0.99 32.63 -1.83
N LYS A 338 0.88 32.23 -3.10
CA LYS A 338 0.46 33.10 -4.21
C LYS A 338 -0.94 32.72 -4.70
N SER A 339 -1.62 33.67 -5.35
CA SER A 339 -2.91 33.39 -6.00
C SER A 339 -2.80 32.41 -7.18
N SER A 340 -1.60 32.24 -7.73
CA SER A 340 -1.29 31.28 -8.80
C SER A 340 -0.77 29.94 -8.28
N SER A 341 -0.59 29.77 -6.97
CA SER A 341 -0.09 28.51 -6.39
C SER A 341 -1.10 27.38 -6.61
N TYR A 342 -0.65 26.26 -7.16
CA TYR A 342 -1.40 25.00 -7.19
C TYR A 342 -0.46 23.80 -7.34
N TYR A 343 -0.96 22.63 -6.97
CA TYR A 343 -0.31 21.34 -7.23
C TYR A 343 -1.27 20.47 -8.04
N GLN A 344 -0.79 19.84 -9.12
CA GLN A 344 -1.64 19.08 -10.03
C GLN A 344 -1.18 17.62 -10.09
N ILE A 345 -2.12 16.69 -9.97
CA ILE A 345 -1.87 15.25 -10.09
C ILE A 345 -2.83 14.69 -11.14
N PRO A 346 -2.39 14.43 -12.37
CA PRO A 346 -3.23 13.80 -13.38
C PRO A 346 -3.34 12.29 -13.12
N GLY A 347 -4.30 11.62 -13.78
CA GLY A 347 -4.21 10.16 -13.98
C GLY A 347 -5.09 9.26 -13.12
N TYR A 348 -6.07 9.78 -12.38
CA TYR A 348 -6.94 8.93 -11.56
C TYR A 348 -8.06 8.29 -12.39
N VAL A 349 -7.80 7.10 -12.96
CA VAL A 349 -8.78 6.34 -13.75
C VAL A 349 -9.97 5.90 -12.91
N LEU A 350 -9.71 5.30 -11.73
CA LEU A 350 -10.77 4.73 -10.88
C LEU A 350 -11.68 5.80 -10.28
N LEU A 351 -11.14 6.97 -9.90
CA LEU A 351 -11.95 8.10 -9.44
C LEU A 351 -12.81 8.70 -10.56
N GLY A 352 -12.48 8.42 -11.82
CA GLY A 352 -13.26 8.78 -13.00
C GLY A 352 -14.46 7.86 -13.27
N VAL A 353 -14.58 6.74 -12.54
CA VAL A 353 -15.68 5.78 -12.68
C VAL A 353 -16.85 6.17 -11.78
N ALA A 354 -18.05 6.23 -12.36
CA ALA A 354 -19.27 6.62 -11.65
C ALA A 354 -19.46 5.78 -10.38
N SER A 355 -19.66 6.47 -9.25
CA SER A 355 -19.92 5.89 -7.94
C SER A 355 -18.86 4.91 -7.42
N TYR A 356 -17.64 4.99 -7.95
CA TYR A 356 -16.48 4.30 -7.40
C TYR A 356 -16.15 4.86 -6.01
N SER A 357 -15.89 3.98 -5.05
CA SER A 357 -15.60 4.42 -3.68
C SER A 357 -14.20 4.99 -3.60
N PHE A 358 -14.02 6.06 -2.82
CA PHE A 358 -12.72 6.71 -2.68
C PHE A 358 -12.57 7.34 -1.30
N SER A 359 -11.33 7.63 -0.92
CA SER A 359 -11.03 8.46 0.23
C SER A 359 -9.87 9.38 -0.07
N MET A 360 -9.85 10.54 0.57
CA MET A 360 -8.73 11.48 0.51
C MET A 360 -8.39 11.94 1.92
N SER A 361 -7.11 12.09 2.19
CA SER A 361 -6.59 12.50 3.49
C SER A 361 -5.47 13.50 3.30
N LEU A 362 -5.39 14.52 4.16
CA LEU A 362 -4.26 15.44 4.22
C LEU A 362 -4.16 16.11 5.59
N TRP A 363 -2.97 16.63 5.87
CA TRP A 363 -2.76 17.66 6.87
C TRP A 363 -2.83 19.04 6.22
N VAL A 364 -3.53 19.96 6.87
CA VAL A 364 -3.64 21.36 6.43
C VAL A 364 -3.34 22.31 7.58
N GLN A 365 -2.58 23.36 7.30
CA GLN A 365 -2.42 24.52 8.16
C GLN A 365 -2.72 25.78 7.36
N ARG A 366 -3.71 26.58 7.76
CA ARG A 366 -4.09 27.80 7.02
C ARG A 366 -3.36 29.01 7.57
N THR A 367 -2.99 29.96 6.72
CA THR A 367 -2.36 31.23 7.15
C THR A 367 -3.31 32.43 7.11
N LYS A 368 -4.52 32.26 6.57
CA LYS A 368 -5.55 33.32 6.52
C LYS A 368 -6.92 32.79 6.92
N PRO A 369 -7.75 33.61 7.59
CA PRO A 369 -9.17 33.31 7.75
C PRO A 369 -9.89 33.44 6.40
N GLY A 370 -10.96 32.66 6.21
CA GLY A 370 -11.83 32.75 5.04
C GLY A 370 -11.86 31.48 4.18
N GLY A 371 -12.18 31.67 2.91
CA GLY A 371 -12.37 30.60 1.92
C GLY A 371 -11.09 30.07 1.28
N GLY A 372 -11.25 29.18 0.31
CA GLY A 372 -10.18 28.61 -0.51
C GLY A 372 -10.47 27.16 -0.90
N THR A 373 -9.94 26.74 -2.05
CA THR A 373 -10.06 25.37 -2.54
C THR A 373 -8.92 24.51 -1.99
N LEU A 374 -9.24 23.35 -1.41
CA LEU A 374 -8.22 22.36 -1.05
C LEU A 374 -8.02 21.34 -2.16
N VAL A 375 -9.12 20.81 -2.72
CA VAL A 375 -9.10 19.83 -3.80
C VAL A 375 -10.15 20.20 -4.84
N GLU A 376 -9.73 20.25 -6.10
CA GLU A 376 -10.61 20.31 -7.28
C GLU A 376 -10.35 19.09 -8.18
N TYR A 377 -11.43 18.49 -8.66
CA TYR A 377 -11.43 17.43 -9.66
C TYR A 377 -11.73 18.06 -11.00
N VAL A 378 -10.98 17.69 -12.04
CA VAL A 378 -11.22 18.14 -13.41
C VAL A 378 -10.97 17.00 -14.41
N ASP A 379 -11.68 17.02 -15.54
CA ASP A 379 -11.31 16.21 -16.70
C ASP A 379 -10.07 16.79 -17.41
N GLN A 380 -10.02 18.11 -17.53
CA GLN A 380 -8.95 18.89 -18.16
C GLN A 380 -8.74 20.20 -17.38
N ALA A 381 -7.53 20.38 -16.86
CA ALA A 381 -7.17 21.54 -16.04
C ALA A 381 -7.12 22.85 -16.84
N GLY A 382 -7.65 23.93 -16.25
CA GLY A 382 -7.65 25.27 -16.82
C GLY A 382 -8.62 25.47 -17.98
N THR A 383 -9.69 24.67 -18.04
CA THR A 383 -10.69 24.69 -19.12
C THR A 383 -12.10 24.98 -18.59
N GLU A 384 -13.08 25.08 -19.49
CA GLU A 384 -14.51 25.05 -19.16
C GLU A 384 -15.07 23.61 -19.11
N GLY A 385 -14.19 22.60 -19.06
CA GLY A 385 -14.53 21.19 -18.98
C GLY A 385 -15.18 20.78 -17.66
N TRP A 386 -15.47 19.49 -17.52
CA TRP A 386 -16.11 18.95 -16.32
C TRP A 386 -15.24 19.16 -15.09
N CYS A 387 -15.86 19.58 -13.98
CA CYS A 387 -15.17 19.81 -12.73
C CYS A 387 -16.08 19.58 -11.51
N THR A 388 -15.48 19.32 -10.35
CA THR A 388 -16.13 19.43 -9.04
C THR A 388 -15.10 19.84 -7.98
N THR A 389 -15.50 20.56 -6.93
CA THR A 389 -14.62 20.94 -5.82
C THR A 389 -15.04 20.18 -4.56
N PRO A 390 -14.55 18.94 -4.33
CA PRO A 390 -15.05 18.11 -3.24
C PRO A 390 -14.55 18.48 -1.86
N LEU A 391 -13.49 19.31 -1.75
CA LEU A 391 -12.96 19.71 -0.46
C LEU A 391 -12.42 21.14 -0.49
N GLY A 392 -12.80 21.95 0.50
CA GLY A 392 -12.34 23.33 0.63
C GLY A 392 -12.98 24.05 1.80
N PHE A 393 -12.82 25.37 1.83
CA PHE A 393 -13.34 26.21 2.89
C PHE A 393 -14.48 27.10 2.42
N SER A 394 -15.52 27.21 3.24
CA SER A 394 -16.54 28.26 3.12
C SER A 394 -15.93 29.65 3.34
N SER A 395 -16.66 30.71 2.98
CA SER A 395 -16.23 32.11 3.23
C SER A 395 -15.98 32.42 4.72
N SER A 396 -16.58 31.66 5.63
CA SER A 396 -16.39 31.78 7.09
C SER A 396 -15.24 30.91 7.62
N GLY A 397 -14.59 30.13 6.77
CA GLY A 397 -13.49 29.25 7.14
C GLY A 397 -13.90 27.89 7.71
N ASN A 398 -15.18 27.52 7.66
CA ASN A 398 -15.60 26.13 7.90
C ASN A 398 -15.03 25.22 6.81
N ILE A 399 -14.51 24.06 7.20
CA ILE A 399 -14.17 23.01 6.24
C ILE A 399 -15.47 22.43 5.65
N VAL A 400 -15.50 22.21 4.35
CA VAL A 400 -16.69 21.71 3.64
C VAL A 400 -16.27 20.59 2.68
N ALA A 401 -17.03 19.50 2.71
CA ALA A 401 -16.94 18.40 1.76
C ALA A 401 -18.16 18.40 0.83
N ASN A 402 -17.95 18.40 -0.49
CA ASN A 402 -19.00 18.50 -1.49
C ASN A 402 -19.13 17.24 -2.35
N ALA A 403 -20.37 16.79 -2.56
CA ALA A 403 -20.74 15.85 -3.60
C ALA A 403 -21.36 16.61 -4.79
N TYR A 404 -21.02 16.19 -6.00
CA TYR A 404 -21.43 16.90 -7.22
C TYR A 404 -22.90 16.66 -7.57
N ILE A 405 -23.33 15.40 -7.64
CA ILE A 405 -24.72 15.04 -8.01
C ILE A 405 -25.21 13.89 -7.11
N PRO A 406 -26.25 14.11 -6.29
CA PRO A 406 -26.94 15.38 -6.10
C PRO A 406 -26.03 16.43 -5.45
N ASP A 407 -26.34 17.71 -5.67
CA ASP A 407 -25.65 18.82 -4.98
C ASP A 407 -25.89 18.69 -3.48
N ASN A 408 -24.94 18.10 -2.78
CA ASN A 408 -25.02 17.79 -1.36
C ASN A 408 -23.68 18.04 -0.71
N TYR A 409 -23.67 18.39 0.57
CA TYR A 409 -22.42 18.74 1.24
C TYR A 409 -22.49 18.52 2.75
N VAL A 410 -21.33 18.33 3.35
CA VAL A 410 -21.14 18.31 4.81
C VAL A 410 -20.30 19.53 5.18
N THR A 411 -20.80 20.34 6.12
CA THR A 411 -20.05 21.45 6.70
C THR A 411 -19.52 21.05 8.06
N GLY A 412 -18.22 21.16 8.25
CA GLY A 412 -17.55 20.95 9.52
C GLY A 412 -17.21 22.24 10.26
N PRO A 413 -16.40 22.14 11.31
CA PRO A 413 -16.03 23.29 12.13
C PRO A 413 -15.17 24.29 11.36
N VAL A 414 -15.05 25.50 11.91
CA VAL A 414 -14.02 26.45 11.49
C VAL A 414 -12.65 25.86 11.83
N VAL A 415 -11.79 25.71 10.82
CA VAL A 415 -10.41 25.27 11.02
C VAL A 415 -9.56 26.45 11.49
N PRO A 416 -8.87 26.38 12.63
CA PRO A 416 -8.02 27.46 13.11
C PRO A 416 -6.89 27.80 12.11
N VAL A 417 -6.48 29.07 12.08
CA VAL A 417 -5.25 29.45 11.38
C VAL A 417 -4.03 29.00 12.20
N ASP A 418 -2.90 28.82 11.52
CA ASP A 418 -1.59 28.50 12.10
C ASP A 418 -1.58 27.21 12.96
N THR A 419 -2.57 26.35 12.79
CA THR A 419 -2.67 25.05 13.47
C THR A 419 -2.84 23.93 12.46
N TRP A 420 -1.95 22.93 12.51
CA TRP A 420 -2.11 21.71 11.72
C TRP A 420 -3.38 20.97 12.12
N THR A 421 -4.23 20.71 11.14
CA THR A 421 -5.48 19.97 11.30
C THR A 421 -5.52 18.86 10.24
N HIS A 422 -5.79 17.63 10.66
CA HIS A 422 -5.98 16.53 9.73
C HIS A 422 -7.40 16.56 9.18
N ILE A 423 -7.55 16.51 7.86
CA ILE A 423 -8.83 16.51 7.18
C ILE A 423 -8.88 15.28 6.28
N ALA A 424 -9.99 14.54 6.34
CA ALA A 424 -10.24 13.46 5.41
C ALA A 424 -11.69 13.47 4.92
N ILE A 425 -11.87 13.00 3.69
CA ILE A 425 -13.19 12.68 3.14
C ILE A 425 -13.20 11.22 2.70
N THR A 426 -14.30 10.52 2.95
CA THR A 426 -14.54 9.18 2.40
C THR A 426 -15.85 9.19 1.62
N TYR A 427 -15.94 8.36 0.60
CA TYR A 427 -17.15 8.20 -0.20
C TYR A 427 -17.39 6.73 -0.54
N SER A 428 -18.62 6.29 -0.34
CA SER A 428 -19.19 5.11 -0.98
C SER A 428 -20.67 5.34 -1.32
N GLN A 429 -21.25 4.48 -2.15
CA GLN A 429 -22.68 4.57 -2.47
C GLN A 429 -23.58 4.37 -1.23
N THR A 430 -23.09 3.60 -0.26
CA THR A 430 -23.86 3.22 0.94
C THR A 430 -23.83 4.32 2.00
N HIS A 431 -22.66 4.93 2.24
CA HIS A 431 -22.51 5.95 3.28
C HIS A 431 -22.56 7.39 2.74
N GLY A 432 -22.47 7.55 1.42
CA GLY A 432 -22.28 8.86 0.79
C GLY A 432 -20.91 9.45 1.12
N LEU A 433 -20.80 10.76 0.94
CA LEU A 433 -19.62 11.52 1.34
C LEU A 433 -19.65 11.76 2.85
N THR A 434 -18.58 11.35 3.54
CA THR A 434 -18.35 11.57 4.97
C THR A 434 -17.14 12.47 5.16
N LEU A 435 -17.25 13.48 6.03
CA LEU A 435 -16.16 14.39 6.38
C LEU A 435 -15.61 14.05 7.77
N TYR A 436 -14.30 14.02 7.90
CA TYR A 436 -13.57 13.80 9.14
C TYR A 436 -12.62 14.96 9.43
N VAL A 437 -12.51 15.31 10.71
CA VAL A 437 -11.57 16.31 11.22
C VAL A 437 -10.83 15.71 12.42
N ASN A 438 -9.50 15.69 12.37
CA ASN A 438 -8.64 15.07 13.38
C ASN A 438 -9.06 13.64 13.75
N GLY A 439 -9.44 12.86 12.73
CA GLY A 439 -9.80 11.45 12.87
C GLY A 439 -11.23 11.20 13.32
N VAL A 440 -12.01 12.25 13.59
CA VAL A 440 -13.39 12.15 14.07
C VAL A 440 -14.36 12.54 12.96
N SER A 441 -15.39 11.71 12.73
CA SER A 441 -16.44 12.01 11.76
C SER A 441 -17.26 13.22 12.22
N VAL A 442 -17.41 14.19 11.32
CA VAL A 442 -18.22 15.40 11.51
C VAL A 442 -19.65 15.17 11.04
N GLY A 443 -19.82 14.38 9.97
CA GLY A 443 -21.11 14.07 9.38
C GLY A 443 -20.96 13.43 8.00
N ASN A 444 -22.10 12.97 7.47
CA ASN A 444 -22.19 12.40 6.14
C ASN A 444 -23.43 12.92 5.41
N THR A 445 -23.46 12.68 4.11
CA THR A 445 -24.55 13.05 3.20
C THR A 445 -25.63 11.97 3.06
N GLY A 446 -25.38 10.77 3.60
CA GLY A 446 -26.19 9.57 3.38
C GLY A 446 -25.99 8.96 1.98
N ALA A 447 -26.54 7.75 1.78
CA ALA A 447 -26.42 7.02 0.53
C ALA A 447 -26.77 7.88 -0.69
N GLN A 448 -25.84 7.98 -1.63
CA GLN A 448 -26.00 8.78 -2.84
C GLN A 448 -25.10 8.24 -3.95
N THR A 449 -25.44 8.56 -5.20
CA THR A 449 -24.53 8.37 -6.33
C THR A 449 -23.48 9.46 -6.36
N ASN A 450 -22.31 9.18 -6.94
CA ASN A 450 -21.33 10.21 -7.26
C ASN A 450 -21.06 10.15 -8.76
N ASN A 451 -21.58 11.14 -9.48
CA ASN A 451 -21.42 11.19 -10.91
C ASN A 451 -20.12 11.91 -11.28
N VAL A 452 -19.31 11.25 -12.10
CA VAL A 452 -17.97 11.67 -12.55
C VAL A 452 -17.89 11.46 -14.08
N PRO A 453 -16.89 12.01 -14.80
CA PRO A 453 -17.00 12.16 -16.26
C PRO A 453 -16.86 10.86 -17.05
N GLY A 454 -16.58 9.72 -16.39
CA GLY A 454 -16.35 8.43 -17.06
C GLY A 454 -14.96 8.33 -17.70
N THR A 455 -14.09 9.30 -17.45
CA THR A 455 -12.72 9.38 -17.94
C THR A 455 -11.77 9.59 -16.76
N ALA A 456 -10.47 9.32 -16.95
CA ALA A 456 -9.47 9.65 -15.93
C ALA A 456 -9.58 11.13 -15.51
N VAL A 457 -9.52 11.39 -14.22
CA VAL A 457 -9.59 12.74 -13.65
C VAL A 457 -8.22 13.22 -13.19
N THR A 458 -8.05 14.54 -13.17
CA THR A 458 -6.92 15.24 -12.59
C THR A 458 -7.36 15.89 -11.29
N LEU A 459 -6.53 15.76 -10.25
CA LEU A 459 -6.70 16.49 -9.00
C LEU A 459 -5.84 17.75 -9.01
N ILE A 460 -6.42 18.85 -8.54
CA ILE A 460 -5.73 20.11 -8.33
C ILE A 460 -5.84 20.44 -6.85
N LEU A 461 -4.71 20.64 -6.20
CA LEU A 461 -4.63 21.06 -4.81
C LEU A 461 -4.36 22.56 -4.70
N GLY A 462 -5.00 23.18 -3.71
CA GLY A 462 -4.75 24.57 -3.31
C GLY A 462 -5.28 25.65 -4.25
N ASN A 463 -6.02 25.30 -5.30
CA ASN A 463 -6.65 26.27 -6.21
C ASN A 463 -7.84 25.68 -6.96
N ALA A 464 -8.62 26.54 -7.62
CA ALA A 464 -9.67 26.17 -8.56
C ALA A 464 -9.32 26.78 -9.94
N LEU A 465 -8.98 25.94 -10.91
CA LEU A 465 -8.51 26.38 -12.22
C LEU A 465 -9.61 26.40 -13.28
N ASN A 466 -10.65 25.56 -13.13
CA ASN A 466 -11.72 25.51 -14.11
C ASN A 466 -12.82 26.55 -13.83
N SER A 467 -13.32 27.20 -14.87
CA SER A 467 -14.32 28.29 -14.76
C SER A 467 -15.78 27.83 -14.86
N GLY A 468 -16.04 26.52 -14.93
CA GLY A 468 -17.37 25.92 -15.01
C GLY A 468 -18.12 25.78 -13.68
N TYR A 469 -19.31 25.17 -13.73
CA TYR A 469 -20.04 24.74 -12.53
C TYR A 469 -19.35 23.52 -11.91
N CYS A 470 -18.59 23.74 -10.84
CA CYS A 470 -17.82 22.70 -10.17
C CYS A 470 -18.47 22.24 -8.84
N GLY A 471 -19.80 22.07 -8.84
CA GLY A 471 -20.56 21.57 -7.70
C GLY A 471 -21.09 22.67 -6.76
N PRO A 472 -21.59 22.27 -5.57
CA PRO A 472 -22.26 23.18 -4.65
C PRO A 472 -21.41 24.41 -4.28
N GLN A 473 -22.03 25.59 -4.25
CA GLN A 473 -21.36 26.85 -3.91
C GLN A 473 -21.16 27.07 -2.40
N SER A 474 -21.10 25.98 -1.63
CA SER A 474 -20.78 25.95 -0.20
C SER A 474 -19.29 26.24 0.07
N ILE A 475 -18.42 25.91 -0.89
CA ILE A 475 -16.99 26.23 -0.88
C ILE A 475 -16.78 27.56 -1.60
N SER A 476 -16.03 28.45 -0.97
CA SER A 476 -15.56 29.68 -1.59
C SER A 476 -14.37 29.34 -2.48
N ARG A 477 -14.66 28.88 -3.70
CA ARG A 477 -13.66 28.46 -4.70
C ARG A 477 -12.64 29.56 -5.00
N GLY A 478 -11.38 29.18 -5.06
CA GLY A 478 -10.27 30.10 -5.33
C GLY A 478 -8.96 29.65 -4.68
N PRO A 479 -7.91 30.48 -4.72
CA PRO A 479 -6.60 30.12 -4.19
C PRO A 479 -6.65 29.90 -2.67
N PHE A 480 -6.02 28.83 -2.23
CA PHE A 480 -5.75 28.55 -0.83
C PHE A 480 -4.50 29.30 -0.37
N SER A 481 -4.47 29.72 0.90
CA SER A 481 -3.29 30.30 1.55
C SER A 481 -2.93 29.49 2.79
N GLY A 482 -1.80 28.78 2.74
CA GLY A 482 -1.35 27.94 3.83
C GLY A 482 -0.43 26.80 3.39
N TYR A 483 -0.37 25.76 4.19
CA TYR A 483 0.47 24.58 4.01
C TYR A 483 -0.40 23.34 3.86
N LEU A 484 -0.04 22.47 2.94
CA LEU A 484 -0.59 21.12 2.81
C LEU A 484 0.54 20.12 3.01
N ASP A 485 0.19 18.97 3.59
CA ASP A 485 1.13 17.91 3.83
C ASP A 485 0.44 16.54 3.79
N GLU A 486 1.21 15.49 3.47
CA GLU A 486 0.80 14.09 3.61
C GLU A 486 -0.50 13.74 2.85
N PHE A 487 -0.62 14.22 1.61
CA PHE A 487 -1.82 14.03 0.79
C PHE A 487 -1.91 12.61 0.26
N ARG A 488 -2.97 11.89 0.63
CA ARG A 488 -3.22 10.50 0.21
C ARG A 488 -4.55 10.38 -0.48
N VAL A 489 -4.59 9.56 -1.53
CA VAL A 489 -5.81 9.20 -2.27
C VAL A 489 -5.97 7.70 -2.28
N TYR A 490 -7.13 7.22 -1.84
CA TYR A 490 -7.48 5.80 -1.86
C TYR A 490 -8.62 5.55 -2.83
N SER A 491 -8.55 4.45 -3.58
CA SER A 491 -9.59 3.91 -4.46
C SER A 491 -10.57 3.01 -3.68
N ARG A 492 -10.82 3.35 -2.40
CA ARG A 492 -11.84 2.72 -1.56
C ARG A 492 -12.31 3.68 -0.47
N GLU A 493 -13.43 3.33 0.15
CA GLU A 493 -13.82 3.94 1.41
C GLU A 493 -12.91 3.43 2.54
N LEU A 494 -12.25 4.34 3.24
CA LEU A 494 -11.57 4.06 4.50
C LEU A 494 -12.58 3.98 5.64
N SER A 495 -12.35 3.07 6.57
CA SER A 495 -13.07 3.02 7.83
C SER A 495 -12.70 4.20 8.73
N ALA A 496 -13.58 4.52 9.69
CA ALA A 496 -13.28 5.55 10.69
C ALA A 496 -12.00 5.24 11.50
N VAL A 497 -11.67 3.95 11.70
CA VAL A 497 -10.44 3.53 12.38
C VAL A 497 -9.22 3.91 11.54
N GLU A 498 -9.20 3.56 10.25
CA GLU A 498 -8.10 3.91 9.35
C GLU A 498 -7.91 5.43 9.25
N VAL A 499 -9.01 6.20 9.15
CA VAL A 499 -8.94 7.66 9.16
C VAL A 499 -8.38 8.20 10.49
N SER A 500 -8.71 7.57 11.61
CA SER A 500 -8.17 7.96 12.92
C SER A 500 -6.68 7.69 13.08
N VAL A 501 -6.16 6.65 12.40
CA VAL A 501 -4.72 6.34 12.36
C VAL A 501 -3.99 7.43 11.58
N LEU A 502 -4.46 7.76 10.37
CA LEU A 502 -3.89 8.85 9.57
C LEU A 502 -3.90 10.20 10.33
N ALA A 503 -4.92 10.45 11.14
CA ALA A 503 -5.07 11.69 11.90
C ALA A 503 -4.23 11.81 13.16
N LYS A 504 -3.78 10.70 13.75
CA LYS A 504 -2.83 10.74 14.86
C LYS A 504 -1.44 11.19 14.39
N GLY A 505 -1.20 11.06 13.08
CA GLY A 505 0.13 11.12 12.51
C GLY A 505 0.88 9.83 12.84
N TYR A 506 1.88 9.52 12.03
CA TYR A 506 2.82 8.44 12.29
C TYR A 506 3.35 8.54 13.72
N THR A 507 3.12 7.50 14.51
CA THR A 507 3.84 7.31 15.78
C THR A 507 4.34 5.89 15.81
N CYS A 508 5.60 5.73 16.20
CA CYS A 508 6.29 4.45 16.41
C CYS A 508 5.70 3.56 17.53
N THR A 509 4.41 3.67 17.79
CA THR A 509 3.67 3.08 18.92
C THR A 509 2.17 2.98 18.62
N ASP A 510 1.74 3.12 17.36
CA ASP A 510 0.33 3.12 16.98
C ASP A 510 -0.25 1.71 16.73
N GLY A 511 0.58 0.67 16.76
CA GLY A 511 0.23 -0.73 16.61
C GLY A 511 0.05 -1.17 15.16
N ILE A 512 0.47 -0.38 14.19
CA ILE A 512 0.30 -0.63 12.76
C ILE A 512 1.61 -0.38 12.04
N MET A 513 2.12 -1.37 11.29
CA MET A 513 3.29 -1.19 10.43
C MET A 513 2.96 -0.19 9.30
N ASN A 514 3.44 1.05 9.43
CA ASN A 514 3.20 2.12 8.46
C ASN A 514 4.42 3.05 8.32
N ASP A 515 4.34 3.97 7.35
CA ASP A 515 5.46 4.88 6.99
C ASP A 515 6.77 4.12 6.70
N ASP A 516 7.89 4.47 7.36
CA ASP A 516 9.18 3.80 7.19
C ASP A 516 9.47 2.71 8.23
N GLU A 517 8.46 2.28 9.00
CA GLU A 517 8.57 1.11 9.87
C GLU A 517 8.89 -0.15 9.09
N THR A 518 9.71 -0.99 9.70
CA THR A 518 10.11 -2.27 9.12
C THR A 518 9.49 -3.47 9.83
N ASP A 519 8.94 -3.25 11.01
CA ASP A 519 7.93 -4.09 11.67
C ASP A 519 7.02 -3.17 12.51
N ILE A 520 5.88 -3.68 13.00
CA ILE A 520 4.90 -2.90 13.76
C ILE A 520 5.60 -2.10 14.88
N ASP A 521 5.49 -0.77 14.81
CA ASP A 521 6.01 0.18 15.81
C ASP A 521 7.56 0.25 15.89
N CYS A 522 8.30 -0.21 14.87
CA CYS A 522 9.76 -0.21 14.90
C CYS A 522 10.48 -0.21 13.53
N GLY A 523 11.75 0.20 13.56
CA GLY A 523 12.63 0.29 12.38
C GLY A 523 12.48 1.59 11.60
N GLY A 524 13.32 1.80 10.58
CA GLY A 524 13.39 3.08 9.87
C GLY A 524 13.75 4.23 10.81
N SER A 525 12.89 5.24 10.87
CA SER A 525 13.00 6.40 11.76
C SER A 525 12.51 6.13 13.19
N CYS A 526 11.88 4.97 13.43
CA CYS A 526 11.40 4.55 14.73
C CYS A 526 12.45 3.89 15.63
N SER A 527 12.02 3.54 16.85
CA SER A 527 12.84 2.69 17.71
C SER A 527 13.22 1.40 16.99
N LYS A 528 14.43 0.92 17.23
CA LYS A 528 14.93 -0.28 16.56
C LYS A 528 14.12 -1.52 16.95
N CYS A 529 13.81 -2.35 15.97
CA CYS A 529 13.17 -3.64 16.08
C CYS A 529 14.01 -4.64 16.88
N THR A 530 13.35 -5.40 17.74
CA THR A 530 13.96 -6.44 18.57
C THR A 530 14.14 -7.76 17.82
N VAL A 531 14.82 -8.73 18.43
CA VAL A 531 15.08 -10.03 17.79
C VAL A 531 13.77 -10.73 17.39
N GLY A 532 13.69 -11.20 16.16
CA GLY A 532 12.52 -11.87 15.58
C GLY A 532 11.53 -10.95 14.87
N GLN A 533 11.69 -9.63 14.99
CA GLN A 533 10.91 -8.65 14.26
C GLN A 533 11.48 -8.40 12.86
N LYS A 534 10.63 -7.99 11.92
CA LYS A 534 11.02 -7.68 10.55
C LYS A 534 11.95 -6.46 10.48
N CYS A 535 12.77 -6.41 9.44
CA CYS A 535 13.69 -5.32 9.16
C CYS A 535 14.01 -5.24 7.67
N THR A 536 14.50 -4.08 7.21
CA THR A 536 15.01 -3.92 5.84
C THR A 536 16.52 -3.66 5.82
N LEU A 537 17.03 -3.08 6.90
CA LEU A 537 18.40 -2.64 7.07
C LEU A 537 18.88 -3.04 8.48
N THR A 538 20.19 -3.24 8.62
CA THR A 538 20.78 -3.55 9.94
C THR A 538 20.60 -2.40 10.95
N ASN A 539 20.40 -1.16 10.52
CA ASN A 539 20.11 -0.05 11.44
C ASN A 539 18.73 -0.17 12.11
N ASP A 540 17.78 -0.86 11.47
CA ASP A 540 16.45 -1.13 11.99
C ASP A 540 16.51 -2.03 13.22
N CYS A 541 17.59 -2.79 13.41
CA CYS A 541 17.68 -3.81 14.45
C CYS A 541 18.39 -3.36 15.73
N ALA A 542 17.76 -3.65 16.87
CA ALA A 542 18.25 -3.34 18.20
C ALA A 542 19.38 -4.29 18.58
N ASN A 543 20.62 -3.83 18.42
CA ASN A 543 21.84 -4.54 18.81
C ASN A 543 22.06 -5.90 18.12
N VAL A 544 21.38 -6.14 17.00
CA VAL A 544 21.51 -7.33 16.15
C VAL A 544 21.50 -6.92 14.67
N GLN A 545 21.65 -7.88 13.75
CA GLN A 545 21.68 -7.58 12.31
C GLN A 545 20.36 -7.93 11.65
N CYS A 546 20.09 -7.26 10.54
CA CYS A 546 18.98 -7.63 9.68
C CYS A 546 19.42 -8.79 8.79
N ILE A 547 18.88 -9.99 9.04
CA ILE A 547 19.27 -11.26 8.42
C ILE A 547 18.00 -11.88 7.86
N ASN A 548 17.94 -12.05 6.53
CA ASN A 548 16.76 -12.55 5.83
C ASN A 548 15.47 -11.80 6.23
N ASP A 549 15.54 -10.47 6.22
CA ASP A 549 14.44 -9.55 6.56
C ASP A 549 13.91 -9.66 8.00
N ILE A 550 14.69 -10.28 8.90
CA ILE A 550 14.39 -10.41 10.32
C ILE A 550 15.59 -9.97 11.16
N CYS A 551 15.35 -9.20 12.22
CA CYS A 551 16.36 -8.86 13.21
C CYS A 551 16.78 -10.13 13.94
N ALA A 552 17.96 -10.64 13.65
CA ALA A 552 18.45 -11.89 14.22
C ALA A 552 19.88 -11.73 14.73
N ILE A 553 20.20 -12.50 15.76
CA ILE A 553 21.57 -12.62 16.25
C ILE A 553 22.36 -13.32 15.14
N PRO A 554 23.42 -12.70 14.61
CA PRO A 554 24.24 -13.34 13.60
C PRO A 554 24.83 -14.66 14.15
N THR A 555 24.86 -15.69 13.33
CA THR A 555 25.39 -17.02 13.69
C THR A 555 26.35 -17.52 12.63
N CYS A 556 27.25 -18.41 12.99
CA CYS A 556 28.24 -18.96 12.05
C CYS A 556 27.68 -19.97 11.03
N THR A 557 26.38 -19.90 10.78
CA THR A 557 25.58 -20.84 9.98
C THR A 557 24.37 -20.13 9.35
N ASP A 558 24.33 -18.80 9.36
CA ASP A 558 23.18 -18.01 8.90
C ASP A 558 23.21 -17.70 7.39
N GLY A 559 24.24 -18.14 6.67
CA GLY A 559 24.37 -17.93 5.24
C GLY A 559 24.86 -16.53 4.87
N ILE A 560 25.39 -15.76 5.83
CA ILE A 560 25.90 -14.41 5.63
C ILE A 560 27.28 -14.28 6.27
N LYS A 561 28.27 -13.86 5.48
CA LYS A 561 29.62 -13.58 6.00
C LYS A 561 29.61 -12.39 6.96
N ASN A 562 29.52 -12.65 8.27
CA ASN A 562 29.40 -11.61 9.30
C ASN A 562 30.30 -11.91 10.52
N GLN A 563 30.15 -11.13 11.61
CA GLN A 563 31.01 -11.24 12.80
C GLN A 563 32.52 -11.20 12.47
N ASP A 564 33.30 -12.20 12.88
CA ASP A 564 34.71 -12.34 12.52
C ASP A 564 34.98 -13.46 11.51
N GLU A 565 33.94 -13.88 10.79
CA GLU A 565 34.04 -14.90 9.75
C GLU A 565 35.00 -14.51 8.64
N THR A 566 35.89 -15.44 8.32
CA THR A 566 36.86 -15.21 7.26
C THR A 566 36.36 -15.67 5.91
N ASP A 567 35.36 -16.56 5.87
CA ASP A 567 34.53 -16.88 4.70
C ASP A 567 33.10 -17.22 5.13
N LEU A 568 32.17 -17.38 4.18
CA LEU A 568 30.75 -17.62 4.44
C LEU A 568 30.53 -18.76 5.45
N ASP A 569 29.96 -18.45 6.63
CA ASP A 569 29.66 -19.41 7.70
C ASP A 569 30.89 -20.19 8.22
N CYS A 570 32.09 -19.60 8.17
CA CYS A 570 33.30 -20.24 8.69
C CYS A 570 34.48 -19.30 8.99
N GLY A 571 35.39 -19.82 9.82
CA GLY A 571 36.64 -19.14 10.19
C GLY A 571 36.41 -17.98 11.16
N GLY A 572 37.49 -17.35 11.62
CA GLY A 572 37.42 -16.40 12.72
C GLY A 572 37.53 -17.08 14.08
N SER A 573 37.60 -16.25 15.12
CA SER A 573 37.72 -16.68 16.51
C SER A 573 36.38 -16.98 17.18
N THR A 574 35.27 -16.41 16.69
CA THR A 574 33.93 -16.65 17.24
C THR A 574 33.29 -17.92 16.68
N CYS A 575 33.65 -18.32 15.46
CA CYS A 575 33.06 -19.47 14.79
C CYS A 575 33.82 -20.77 15.06
N THR A 576 33.11 -21.77 15.57
CA THR A 576 33.68 -23.11 15.80
C THR A 576 33.91 -23.87 14.50
N LYS A 577 33.20 -23.51 13.42
CA LYS A 577 33.34 -24.11 12.10
C LYS A 577 34.51 -23.46 11.37
N ARG A 578 35.54 -24.26 11.07
CA ARG A 578 36.69 -23.83 10.28
C ARG A 578 36.39 -23.95 8.79
N CYS A 579 37.01 -23.08 8.00
CA CYS A 579 36.93 -23.03 6.56
C CYS A 579 37.65 -24.22 5.88
N SER A 580 37.05 -24.72 4.82
CA SER A 580 37.58 -25.78 3.96
C SER A 580 38.68 -25.23 3.04
N SER A 581 39.42 -26.12 2.36
CA SER A 581 40.41 -25.70 1.36
C SER A 581 39.80 -24.73 0.33
N GLU A 582 40.60 -23.77 -0.13
CA GLU A 582 40.25 -22.68 -1.06
C GLU A 582 39.30 -21.58 -0.54
N GLN A 583 38.72 -21.74 0.64
CA GLN A 583 37.92 -20.72 1.32
C GLN A 583 38.80 -19.66 1.99
N ALA A 584 38.27 -18.46 2.16
CA ALA A 584 39.00 -17.31 2.67
C ALA A 584 39.38 -17.42 4.15
N CYS A 585 40.57 -16.93 4.51
CA CYS A 585 41.12 -16.98 5.85
C CYS A 585 41.98 -15.74 6.18
N LEU A 586 42.15 -15.47 7.46
CA LEU A 586 43.06 -14.44 7.99
C LEU A 586 44.12 -15.04 8.93
N SER A 587 43.88 -16.22 9.48
CA SER A 587 44.72 -16.95 10.41
C SER A 587 44.68 -18.45 10.13
N ASN A 588 45.73 -19.16 10.52
CA ASN A 588 45.78 -20.62 10.40
C ASN A 588 44.61 -21.31 11.10
N THR A 589 44.17 -20.78 12.24
CA THR A 589 43.07 -21.34 13.03
C THR A 589 41.72 -21.23 12.34
N ASP A 590 41.59 -20.40 11.30
CA ASP A 590 40.38 -20.30 10.49
C ASP A 590 40.20 -21.54 9.61
N CYS A 591 41.26 -22.30 9.34
CA CYS A 591 41.27 -23.38 8.36
C CYS A 591 41.18 -24.76 9.00
N THR A 592 40.41 -25.65 8.39
CA THR A 592 40.37 -27.09 8.74
C THR A 592 41.74 -27.74 8.63
N THR A 593 42.60 -27.23 7.75
CA THR A 593 43.98 -27.67 7.52
C THR A 593 45.00 -27.02 8.46
N ASP A 594 44.58 -26.07 9.29
CA ASP A 594 45.44 -25.24 10.15
C ASP A 594 46.52 -24.46 9.35
N ASN A 595 46.27 -24.20 8.06
CA ASN A 595 47.18 -23.51 7.16
C ASN A 595 46.42 -22.48 6.32
N CYS A 596 46.59 -21.21 6.70
CA CYS A 596 46.13 -20.07 5.93
C CYS A 596 47.31 -19.51 5.13
N ASP A 597 47.23 -19.58 3.80
CA ASP A 597 48.20 -18.91 2.94
C ASP A 597 48.00 -17.40 3.06
N THR A 598 48.86 -16.73 3.81
CA THR A 598 48.76 -15.29 4.08
C THR A 598 48.95 -14.42 2.83
N THR A 599 49.49 -14.97 1.74
CA THR A 599 49.64 -14.28 0.46
C THR A 599 48.35 -14.37 -0.35
N ALA A 600 47.75 -15.56 -0.42
CA ALA A 600 46.51 -15.81 -1.15
C ALA A 600 45.24 -15.50 -0.34
N LYS A 601 45.35 -15.37 1.00
CA LYS A 601 44.26 -15.29 1.99
C LYS A 601 43.26 -16.45 1.86
N LYS A 602 43.77 -17.66 1.66
CA LYS A 602 42.97 -18.88 1.45
C LYS A 602 43.51 -20.07 2.26
N CYS A 603 42.60 -20.92 2.71
CA CYS A 603 42.93 -22.19 3.36
C CYS A 603 43.54 -23.17 2.35
N ARG A 604 44.64 -23.81 2.75
CA ARG A 604 45.45 -24.71 1.92
C ARG A 604 45.61 -26.09 2.52
#